data_AF-A0A6P4ESV0-F1
#
_entry.id   AF-A0A6P4ESV0-F1
#
_cell.length_a   1.000
_cell.length_b   1.000
_cell.length_c   1.000
_cell.angle_alpha   90.00
_cell.angle_beta   90.00
_cell.angle_gamma   90.00
#
_symmetry.space_group_name_H-M   'P 1'
#
loop_
_entity.id
_entity.type
_entity.pdbx_description
1 polymer ?
#
loop_
_entity_poly.entity_id
_entity_poly.type
_entity_poly.pdbx_seq_one_letter_code
_entity_poly.pdbx_strand_id
1 'polypeptide(L)'
;MEVVYELYDPTIQKVEVLRLEKRLDDSLFYLRDALPEYSTFDENMEAEPLEEGASVPVNDIKVVLRPRPWLERWERQNLRGVANIDEYLKDKHRLSAAKVQKPWEKYDMMKDYRSSIPEEEQTEIFAEVHTDLHTLELQRKRNKRKRTFVKPKQLA
;
A
#
# COMPACT_ATOMS: atom_id res chain seq x y z
N MET A 1 -3.49 17.36 1.58
CA MET A 1 -4.35 17.17 0.39
C MET A 1 -4.47 15.69 0.15
N GLU A 2 -5.62 15.20 -0.32
CA GLU A 2 -5.82 13.79 -0.66
C GLU A 2 -6.28 13.69 -2.11
N VAL A 3 -5.70 12.77 -2.87
CA VAL A 3 -6.04 12.52 -4.28
C VAL A 3 -6.17 11.01 -4.45
N VAL A 4 -7.25 10.57 -5.11
CA VAL A 4 -7.48 9.17 -5.43
C VAL A 4 -7.07 8.94 -6.88
N TYR A 5 -6.14 8.02 -7.11
CA TYR A 5 -5.69 7.61 -8.44
C TYR A 5 -6.23 6.22 -8.77
N GLU A 6 -6.70 6.04 -9.99
CA GLU A 6 -7.08 4.73 -10.53
C GLU A 6 -5.91 4.17 -11.33
N LEU A 7 -5.34 3.04 -10.91
CA LEU A 7 -4.07 2.52 -11.47
C LEU A 7 -4.10 2.22 -12.98
N TYR A 8 -5.28 1.95 -13.53
CA TYR A 8 -5.47 1.64 -14.95
C TYR A 8 -5.99 2.84 -15.76
N ASP A 9 -6.00 4.05 -15.19
CA ASP A 9 -6.38 5.26 -15.90
C ASP A 9 -5.32 5.60 -16.98
N PRO A 10 -5.72 5.74 -18.26
CA PRO A 10 -4.80 6.08 -19.35
C PRO A 10 -4.13 7.46 -19.21
N THR A 11 -4.61 8.33 -18.31
CA THR A 11 -3.98 9.65 -18.06
C THR A 11 -2.69 9.56 -17.25
N ILE A 12 -2.46 8.45 -16.53
CA ILE A 12 -1.26 8.23 -15.73
C ILE A 12 -0.07 7.97 -16.65
N GLN A 13 0.96 8.83 -16.56
CA GLN A 13 2.16 8.73 -17.40
C GLN A 13 3.29 7.92 -16.74
N LYS A 14 3.50 8.11 -15.44
CA LYS A 14 4.56 7.47 -14.66
C LYS A 14 4.13 7.33 -13.22
N VAL A 15 4.33 6.14 -12.64
CA VAL A 15 4.24 5.90 -11.19
C VAL A 15 5.66 5.62 -10.71
N GLU A 16 6.13 6.41 -9.76
CA GLU A 16 7.46 6.30 -9.17
C GLU A 16 7.34 6.08 -7.67
N VAL A 17 8.05 5.06 -7.17
CA VAL A 17 8.07 4.74 -5.74
C VAL A 17 9.33 5.36 -5.15
N LEU A 18 9.15 6.36 -4.27
CA LEU A 18 10.26 7.04 -3.61
C LEU A 18 10.83 6.21 -2.47
N ARG A 19 9.97 5.61 -1.65
CA ARG A 19 10.35 4.78 -0.51
C ARG A 19 9.36 3.63 -0.35
N LEU A 20 9.89 2.41 -0.31
CA LEU A 20 9.08 1.21 -0.12
C LEU A 20 9.12 0.79 1.37
N GLU A 21 7.99 0.92 2.06
CA GLU A 21 7.86 0.50 3.45
C GLU A 21 6.47 -0.06 3.75
N LYS A 22 6.38 -0.86 4.81
CA LYS A 22 5.13 -1.30 5.44
C LYS A 22 4.91 -0.57 6.75
N ARG A 23 3.65 -0.47 7.17
CA ARG A 23 3.26 0.05 8.49
C ARG A 23 2.66 -1.07 9.33
N LEU A 24 2.48 -0.79 10.63
CA LEU A 24 1.89 -1.74 11.58
C LEU A 24 0.40 -2.02 11.32
N ASP A 25 -0.28 -1.09 10.65
CA ASP A 25 -1.70 -1.20 10.29
C ASP A 25 -1.85 -1.17 8.76
N ASP A 26 -2.84 -1.91 8.24
CA ASP A 26 -3.11 -1.99 6.80
C ASP A 26 -3.69 -0.70 6.22
N SER A 27 -4.37 0.10 7.05
CA SER A 27 -4.97 1.38 6.65
C SER A 27 -4.47 2.52 7.53
N LEU A 28 -4.16 3.66 6.91
CA LEU A 28 -3.59 4.83 7.57
C LEU A 28 -4.57 6.01 7.66
N PHE A 29 -5.89 5.75 7.61
CA PHE A 29 -6.91 6.81 7.63
C PHE A 29 -6.86 7.69 8.90
N TYR A 30 -6.32 7.17 9.99
CA TYR A 30 -6.09 7.91 11.24
C TYR A 30 -5.11 9.08 11.09
N LEU A 31 -4.31 9.13 10.01
CA LEU A 31 -3.43 10.28 9.72
C LEU A 31 -4.21 11.59 9.51
N ARG A 32 -5.50 11.53 9.13
CA ARG A 32 -6.37 12.72 9.03
C ARG A 32 -6.54 13.43 10.38
N ASP A 33 -6.58 12.66 11.46
CA ASP A 33 -6.73 13.17 12.84
C ASP A 33 -5.40 13.27 13.59
N ALA A 34 -4.29 12.89 12.95
CA ALA A 34 -2.94 12.97 13.52
C ALA A 34 -2.35 14.38 13.50
N LEU A 35 -1.18 14.54 14.13
CA LEU A 35 -0.36 15.74 13.98
C LEU A 35 0.16 15.87 12.53
N PRO A 36 0.25 17.10 11.98
CA PRO A 36 0.69 17.33 10.60
C PRO A 36 2.12 16.83 10.30
N GLU A 37 2.96 16.70 11.31
CA GLU A 37 4.35 16.23 11.17
C GLU A 37 4.43 14.81 10.57
N TYR A 38 3.43 13.96 10.81
CA TYR A 38 3.39 12.60 10.27
C TYR A 38 2.86 12.50 8.83
N SER A 39 2.37 13.61 8.27
CA SER A 39 1.79 13.68 6.91
C SER A 39 2.46 14.72 6.01
N THR A 40 3.47 15.42 6.52
CA THR A 40 4.24 16.41 5.77
C THR A 40 5.49 15.74 5.20
N PHE A 41 5.61 15.78 3.87
CA PHE A 41 6.75 15.23 3.14
C PHE A 41 7.34 16.32 2.23
N ASP A 42 8.63 16.24 1.96
CA ASP A 42 9.28 17.13 0.99
C ASP A 42 8.91 16.70 -0.44
N GLU A 43 8.50 17.66 -1.26
CA GLU A 43 8.14 17.43 -2.67
C GLU A 43 9.35 17.05 -3.52
N ASN A 44 10.56 17.39 -3.08
CA ASN A 44 11.81 17.12 -3.81
C ASN A 44 12.60 15.93 -3.23
N MET A 45 11.95 15.05 -2.49
CA MET A 45 12.60 13.86 -1.93
C MET A 45 13.15 12.94 -3.04
N GLU A 46 14.39 12.49 -2.88
CA GLU A 46 15.02 11.51 -3.78
C GLU A 46 14.56 10.09 -3.48
N ALA A 47 14.58 9.22 -4.49
CA ALA A 47 14.19 7.82 -4.33
C ALA A 47 15.27 7.03 -3.57
N GLU A 48 14.86 6.33 -2.52
CA GLU A 48 15.71 5.43 -1.74
C GLU A 48 15.78 4.06 -2.44
N PRO A 49 16.94 3.63 -2.98
CA PRO A 49 17.05 2.35 -3.65
C PRO A 49 17.01 1.21 -2.62
N LEU A 50 16.15 0.22 -2.87
CA LEU A 50 16.11 -1.04 -2.13
C LEU A 50 16.78 -2.14 -2.97
N GLU A 51 17.60 -2.97 -2.34
CA GLU A 51 18.22 -4.12 -3.01
C GLU A 51 17.15 -5.08 -3.55
N GLU A 52 17.36 -5.56 -4.78
CA GLU A 52 16.45 -6.50 -5.42
C GLU A 52 16.37 -7.82 -4.62
N GLY A 53 15.19 -8.15 -4.11
CA GLY A 53 14.95 -9.34 -3.31
C GLY A 53 15.07 -9.15 -1.79
N ALA A 54 15.45 -7.95 -1.32
CA ALA A 54 15.37 -7.63 0.10
C ALA A 54 13.90 -7.65 0.58
N SER A 55 13.70 -8.05 1.85
CA SER A 55 12.37 -7.96 2.46
C SER A 55 11.94 -6.51 2.60
N VAL A 56 10.64 -6.27 2.45
CA VAL A 56 10.08 -4.92 2.61
C VAL A 56 10.21 -4.48 4.07
N PRO A 57 10.87 -3.35 4.37
CA PRO A 57 11.07 -2.89 5.74
C PRO A 57 9.74 -2.48 6.39
N VAL A 58 9.56 -2.83 7.66
CA VAL A 58 8.39 -2.43 8.46
C VAL A 58 8.78 -1.22 9.32
N ASN A 59 8.01 -0.15 9.18
CA ASN A 59 8.17 1.09 9.91
C ASN A 59 7.26 1.08 11.16
N ASP A 60 7.89 0.94 12.32
CA ASP A 60 7.25 0.80 13.62
C ASP A 60 6.84 2.14 14.27
N ILE A 61 6.93 3.26 13.54
CA ILE A 61 6.56 4.59 14.06
C ILE A 61 5.09 4.61 14.48
N LYS A 62 4.88 4.97 15.76
CA LYS A 62 3.56 5.22 16.33
C LYS A 62 3.22 6.70 16.23
N VAL A 63 2.05 6.98 15.68
CA VAL A 63 1.53 8.31 15.41
C VAL A 63 0.79 8.85 16.63
N VAL A 64 0.87 10.16 16.83
CA VAL A 64 0.15 10.90 17.87
C VAL A 64 -1.07 11.57 17.26
N LEU A 65 -2.25 11.25 17.79
CA LEU A 65 -3.52 11.87 17.44
C LEU A 65 -3.70 13.22 18.11
N ARG A 66 -4.39 14.11 17.41
CA ARG A 66 -4.91 15.35 18.00
C ARG A 66 -5.99 15.04 19.04
N PRO A 67 -6.30 15.99 19.94
CA PRO A 67 -7.45 15.85 20.83
C PRO A 67 -8.76 15.66 20.06
N ARG A 68 -9.72 14.97 20.68
CA ARG A 68 -11.08 14.76 20.13
C ARG A 68 -11.78 16.12 19.86
N PRO A 69 -12.72 16.19 18.90
CA PRO A 69 -13.34 15.10 18.14
C PRO A 69 -12.50 14.62 16.93
N TRP A 70 -12.60 13.32 16.65
CA TRP A 70 -12.00 12.66 15.48
C TRP A 70 -13.04 12.39 14.40
N LEU A 71 -12.59 12.16 13.17
CA LEU A 71 -13.43 11.78 12.05
C LEU A 71 -14.11 10.41 12.27
N GLU A 72 -13.33 9.43 12.71
CA GLU A 72 -13.82 8.08 12.99
C GLU A 72 -13.61 7.66 14.44
N ARG A 73 -14.23 6.53 14.78
CA ARG A 73 -14.08 5.89 16.09
C ARG A 73 -12.88 4.95 16.07
N TRP A 74 -11.69 5.54 16.00
CA TRP A 74 -10.40 4.82 15.97
C TRP A 74 -10.24 3.84 17.13
N GLU A 75 -10.88 4.11 18.28
CA GLU A 75 -10.84 3.24 19.45
C GLU A 75 -11.42 1.84 19.22
N ARG A 76 -12.16 1.64 18.11
CA ARG A 76 -12.85 0.38 17.78
C ARG A 76 -12.07 -0.50 16.81
N GLN A 77 -11.05 0.05 16.16
CA GLN A 77 -10.36 -0.60 15.03
C GLN A 77 -9.10 -1.38 15.44
N ASN A 78 -8.79 -1.48 16.75
CA ASN A 78 -7.63 -2.20 17.27
C ASN A 78 -6.29 -1.80 16.61
N LEU A 79 -6.12 -0.50 16.34
CA LEU A 79 -4.93 0.07 15.70
C LEU A 79 -3.67 -0.15 16.55
N ARG A 80 -2.56 -0.50 15.90
CA ARG A 80 -1.23 -0.71 16.51
C ARG A 80 -0.29 0.47 16.29
N GLY A 81 -0.51 1.24 15.23
CA GLY A 81 0.30 2.38 14.82
C GLY A 81 -0.03 3.70 15.51
N VAL A 82 -0.84 3.71 16.57
CA VAL A 82 -1.23 4.93 17.28
C VAL A 82 -0.83 4.85 18.75
N ALA A 83 -0.18 5.89 19.27
CA ALA A 83 0.38 5.89 20.62
C ALA A 83 -0.60 6.33 21.72
N ASN A 84 -1.41 7.36 21.46
CA ASN A 84 -2.09 8.14 22.50
C ASN A 84 -3.63 8.02 22.50
N ILE A 85 -4.19 6.99 21.86
CA ILE A 85 -5.65 6.79 21.82
C ILE A 85 -6.24 6.77 23.24
N ASP A 86 -5.55 6.09 24.16
CA ASP A 86 -6.02 5.89 25.53
C ASP A 86 -6.06 7.17 26.37
N GLU A 87 -5.25 8.18 26.03
CA GLU A 87 -5.20 9.47 26.75
C GLU A 87 -6.50 10.26 26.61
N TYR A 88 -7.15 10.16 25.45
CA TYR A 88 -8.40 10.88 25.17
C TYR A 88 -9.66 10.04 25.42
N LEU A 89 -9.49 8.80 25.88
CA LEU A 89 -10.56 7.83 26.01
C LEU A 89 -11.14 7.80 27.43
N LYS A 90 -12.41 8.19 27.56
CA LYS A 90 -13.19 8.00 28.80
C LYS A 90 -13.68 6.56 28.92
N ASP A 91 -14.00 6.10 30.13
CA ASP A 91 -14.50 4.74 30.38
C ASP A 91 -15.75 4.40 29.55
N LYS A 92 -16.64 5.37 29.33
CA LYS A 92 -17.81 5.19 28.46
C LYS A 92 -17.42 4.77 27.03
N HIS A 93 -16.34 5.33 26.50
CA HIS A 93 -15.87 4.99 25.16
C HIS A 93 -15.23 3.59 25.14
N ARG A 94 -14.44 3.23 26.16
CA ARG A 94 -13.87 1.89 26.34
C ARG A 94 -14.96 0.81 26.37
N LEU A 95 -15.98 1.04 27.19
CA LEU A 95 -17.14 0.14 27.28
C LEU A 95 -17.89 0.05 25.94
N SER A 96 -18.03 1.16 25.21
CA SER A 96 -18.67 1.14 23.89
C SER A 96 -17.83 0.40 22.85
N ALA A 97 -16.51 0.50 22.90
CA ALA A 97 -15.61 -0.20 21.99
C ALA A 97 -15.66 -1.70 22.26
N ALA A 98 -15.56 -2.11 23.54
CA ALA A 98 -15.63 -3.51 23.96
C ALA A 98 -16.92 -4.20 23.50
N LYS A 99 -18.06 -3.50 23.49
CA LYS A 99 -19.34 -4.05 23.01
C LYS A 99 -19.38 -4.39 21.52
N VAL A 100 -18.53 -3.75 20.70
CA VAL A 100 -18.51 -3.92 19.24
C VAL A 100 -17.42 -4.92 18.81
N GLN A 101 -16.51 -5.28 19.72
CA GLN A 101 -15.45 -6.24 19.44
C GLN A 101 -16.03 -7.58 19.00
N LYS A 102 -15.38 -8.19 18.00
CA LYS A 102 -15.74 -9.48 17.44
C LYS A 102 -14.60 -10.49 17.65
N PRO A 103 -14.37 -10.94 18.90
CA PRO A 103 -13.24 -11.82 19.20
C PRO A 103 -13.31 -13.19 18.50
N TRP A 104 -14.49 -13.59 18.02
CA TRP A 104 -14.68 -14.84 17.25
C TRP A 104 -14.18 -14.75 15.81
N GLU A 105 -14.00 -13.54 15.27
CA GLU A 105 -13.65 -13.32 13.86
C GLU A 105 -12.30 -13.92 13.47
N LYS A 106 -11.34 -13.93 14.39
CA LYS A 106 -10.02 -14.57 14.21
C LYS A 106 -10.07 -16.11 14.12
N TYR A 107 -11.23 -16.71 14.42
CA TYR A 107 -11.46 -18.15 14.32
C TYR A 107 -12.39 -18.50 13.14
N ASP A 108 -12.82 -17.50 12.36
CA ASP A 108 -13.71 -17.71 11.22
C ASP A 108 -12.90 -18.06 9.96
N MET A 109 -12.56 -19.33 9.80
CA MET A 109 -11.81 -19.82 8.64
C MET A 109 -12.52 -19.56 7.30
N MET A 110 -13.86 -19.50 7.30
CA MET A 110 -14.62 -19.22 6.10
C MET A 110 -14.56 -17.73 5.73
N LYS A 111 -14.27 -16.85 6.69
CA LYS A 111 -13.97 -15.45 6.42
C LYS A 111 -12.59 -15.30 5.77
N ASP A 112 -11.59 -15.99 6.30
CA ASP A 112 -10.23 -16.00 5.74
C ASP A 112 -10.22 -16.57 4.32
N TYR A 113 -10.93 -17.69 4.10
CA TYR A 113 -11.07 -18.28 2.76
C TYR A 113 -11.70 -17.32 1.75
N ARG A 114 -12.65 -16.47 2.17
CA ARG A 114 -13.30 -15.49 1.28
C ARG A 114 -12.47 -14.22 1.07
N SER A 115 -11.51 -13.93 1.94
CA SER A 115 -10.65 -12.75 1.82
C SER A 115 -9.39 -13.02 1.01
N SER A 116 -8.95 -14.28 0.96
CA SER A 116 -7.83 -14.73 0.14
C SER A 116 -8.28 -15.39 -1.17
N ILE A 117 -7.45 -15.31 -2.20
CA ILE A 117 -7.62 -16.12 -3.42
C ILE A 117 -7.11 -17.54 -3.12
N PRO A 118 -7.85 -18.62 -3.43
CA PRO A 118 -7.37 -20.00 -3.25
C PRO A 118 -6.07 -20.29 -4.02
N GLU A 119 -5.25 -21.23 -3.52
CA GLU A 119 -3.96 -21.58 -4.13
C GLU A 119 -4.08 -22.07 -5.59
N GLU A 120 -5.14 -22.80 -5.89
CA GLU A 120 -5.46 -23.29 -7.24
C GLU A 120 -5.62 -22.12 -8.21
N GLU A 121 -6.45 -21.13 -7.84
CA GLU A 121 -6.67 -19.91 -8.62
C GLU A 121 -5.40 -19.05 -8.70
N GLN A 122 -4.63 -18.93 -7.61
CA GLN A 122 -3.35 -18.21 -7.63
C GLN A 122 -2.40 -18.82 -8.66
N THR A 123 -2.30 -20.15 -8.73
CA THR A 123 -1.42 -20.85 -9.66
C THR A 123 -1.78 -20.54 -11.11
N GLU A 124 -3.08 -20.56 -11.44
CA GLU A 124 -3.59 -20.21 -12.77
C GLU A 124 -3.28 -18.75 -13.12
N ILE A 125 -3.61 -17.82 -12.22
CA ILE A 125 -3.36 -16.37 -12.39
C ILE A 125 -1.86 -16.11 -12.60
N PHE A 126 -0.99 -16.70 -11.77
CA PHE A 126 0.45 -16.49 -11.89
C PHE A 126 1.01 -17.09 -13.18
N ALA A 127 0.50 -18.24 -13.64
CA ALA A 127 0.93 -18.84 -14.90
C ALA A 127 0.59 -17.95 -16.11
N GLU A 128 -0.63 -17.39 -16.14
CA GLU A 128 -1.06 -16.44 -17.17
C GLU A 128 -0.17 -15.19 -17.16
N VAL A 129 -0.03 -14.55 -15.99
CA VAL A 129 0.76 -13.33 -15.82
C VAL A 129 2.23 -13.54 -16.19
N HIS A 130 2.85 -14.66 -15.76
CA HIS A 130 4.23 -14.96 -16.12
C HIS A 130 4.42 -15.16 -17.63
N THR A 131 3.45 -15.80 -18.29
CA THR A 131 3.49 -15.99 -19.74
C THR A 131 3.44 -14.64 -20.46
N ASP A 132 2.51 -13.78 -20.08
CA ASP A 132 2.36 -12.45 -20.67
C ASP A 132 3.58 -11.56 -20.41
N LEU A 133 4.09 -11.55 -19.18
CA LEU A 133 5.32 -10.82 -18.85
C LEU A 133 6.50 -11.31 -19.69
N HIS A 134 6.65 -12.62 -19.87
CA HIS A 134 7.71 -13.19 -20.69
C HIS A 134 7.57 -12.78 -22.17
N THR A 135 6.36 -12.82 -22.74
CA THR A 135 6.14 -12.38 -24.12
C THR A 135 6.46 -10.89 -24.29
N LEU A 136 6.07 -10.07 -23.32
CA LEU A 136 6.29 -8.62 -23.32
C LEU A 136 7.78 -8.29 -23.19
N GLU A 137 8.55 -9.03 -22.39
CA GLU A 137 10.01 -8.93 -22.36
C GLU A 137 10.67 -9.28 -23.71
N LEU A 138 10.24 -10.36 -24.36
CA LEU A 138 10.74 -10.76 -25.67
C LEU A 138 10.44 -9.68 -26.72
N GLN A 139 9.24 -9.10 -26.70
CA GLN A 139 8.87 -7.98 -27.56
C GLN A 139 9.74 -6.73 -27.29
N ARG A 140 9.96 -6.37 -26.02
CA ARG A 140 10.86 -5.27 -25.64
C ARG A 140 12.28 -5.50 -26.17
N LYS A 141 12.82 -6.71 -26.03
CA LYS A 141 14.14 -7.10 -26.57
C LYS A 141 14.18 -6.98 -28.10
N ARG A 142 13.16 -7.44 -28.82
CA ARG A 142 13.04 -7.30 -30.28
C ARG A 142 12.96 -5.85 -30.73
N ASN A 143 12.14 -5.03 -30.06
CA ASN A 143 11.98 -3.61 -30.40
C ASN A 143 13.26 -2.80 -30.15
N LYS A 144 14.02 -3.11 -29.07
CA LYS A 144 15.34 -2.51 -28.82
C LYS A 144 16.31 -2.80 -29.97
N ARG A 145 16.37 -4.05 -30.45
CA ARG A 145 17.21 -4.45 -31.59
C ARG A 145 16.79 -3.77 -32.91
N LYS A 146 15.49 -3.56 -33.15
CA LYS A 146 15.01 -2.83 -34.32
C LYS A 146 15.42 -1.35 -34.28
N ARG A 147 15.32 -0.68 -33.12
CA ARG A 147 15.72 0.72 -32.95
C ARG A 147 17.22 0.95 -33.13
N THR A 148 18.05 -0.02 -32.78
CA THR A 148 19.50 0.05 -33.01
C THR A 148 19.88 -0.13 -34.48
N PHE A 149 19.01 -0.73 -35.30
CA PHE A 149 19.26 -0.90 -36.73
C PHE A 149 18.71 0.29 -37.53
N VAL A 150 19.47 1.38 -37.57
CA VAL A 150 19.25 2.47 -38.53
C VAL A 150 20.09 2.17 -39.77
N LYS A 151 19.45 1.86 -40.91
CA LYS A 151 20.17 1.73 -42.19
C LYS A 151 20.89 3.07 -42.46
N PRO A 152 22.20 3.07 -42.73
CA PRO A 152 22.89 4.30 -43.11
C PRO A 152 22.23 4.85 -44.38
N LYS A 153 21.79 6.11 -44.34
CA LYS A 153 21.36 6.82 -45.55
C LYS A 153 22.58 6.95 -46.45
N GLN A 154 22.53 6.35 -47.63
CA GLN A 154 23.51 6.65 -48.68
C GLN A 154 23.30 8.10 -49.08
N LEU A 155 24.30 8.94 -48.78
CA LEU A 155 24.39 10.29 -49.31
C LEU A 155 24.70 10.16 -50.80
N ALA A 156 23.75 10.56 -51.64
CA ALA A 156 23.93 10.73 -53.07
C ALA A 156 24.56 12.11 -53.35
#